data_AF-A0A6I3KZH1-F1
#
_entry.id   AF-A0A6I3KZH1-F1
#
_cell.length_a   1.000
_cell.length_b   1.000
_cell.length_c   1.000
_cell.angle_alpha   90.00
_cell.angle_beta   90.00
_cell.angle_gamma   90.00
#
_symmetry.space_group_name_H-M   'P 1'
#
loop_
_entity.id
_entity.type
_entity.pdbx_description
1 polymer ?
#
loop_
_entity_poly.entity_id
_entity_poly.type
_entity_poly.pdbx_seq_one_letter_code
_entity_poly.pdbx_strand_id
1 'polypeptide(L)'
;MATPHEPKQDRSRATRQRLLEATIDCLAQMGWAAATVAAVAERAGVSRGAAQHHFPTREDLITAALEYMFEARMDQAKADALAIAEVAEGVARTEAVVSGLVESYTAPIFKAALQVWTHAAADPVLRERIVPMEARFGRISHRMAVEALGVDDSDPVAHHLVQATLDLARGLGLADVLTDDSLRRKEIVAQWSATLHSALSIPR
;
A
#
# COMPACT_ATOMS: atom_id res chain seq x y z
N MET A 1 23.79 32.74 -26.31
CA MET A 1 22.61 32.44 -25.46
C MET A 1 22.84 31.08 -24.83
N ALA A 2 23.12 31.04 -23.53
CA ALA A 2 23.41 29.81 -22.79
C ALA A 2 22.11 29.11 -22.39
N THR A 3 22.03 27.80 -22.61
CA THR A 3 20.93 26.92 -22.18
C THR A 3 20.90 26.81 -20.65
N PRO A 4 19.72 26.83 -19.99
CA PRO A 4 19.66 26.73 -18.54
C PRO A 4 20.08 25.33 -18.10
N HIS A 5 21.06 25.28 -17.20
CA HIS A 5 21.49 24.07 -16.51
C HIS A 5 20.35 23.60 -15.61
N GLU A 6 19.54 22.67 -16.10
CA GLU A 6 18.62 21.90 -15.26
C GLU A 6 19.46 21.27 -14.13
N PRO A 7 19.24 21.63 -12.85
CA PRO A 7 20.20 21.34 -11.80
C PRO A 7 20.40 19.83 -11.66
N LYS A 8 21.65 19.37 -11.58
CA LYS A 8 22.05 17.95 -11.48
C LYS A 8 21.22 17.13 -10.45
N GLN A 9 20.71 17.79 -9.41
CA GLN A 9 19.86 17.19 -8.39
C GLN A 9 18.48 16.77 -8.92
N ASP A 10 17.87 17.54 -9.82
CA ASP A 10 16.55 17.24 -10.39
C ASP A 10 16.62 16.02 -11.32
N ARG A 11 17.68 15.93 -12.13
CA ARG A 11 17.95 14.74 -12.96
C ARG A 11 18.21 13.48 -12.13
N SER A 12 18.93 13.63 -11.03
CA SER A 12 19.18 12.53 -10.08
C SER A 12 17.89 12.05 -9.43
N ARG A 13 17.00 12.97 -9.02
CA ARG A 13 15.67 12.64 -8.46
C ARG A 13 14.78 11.95 -9.50
N ALA A 14 14.70 12.48 -10.71
CA ALA A 14 13.90 11.90 -11.79
C ALA A 14 14.39 10.49 -12.18
N THR A 15 15.70 10.28 -12.19
CA THR A 15 16.30 8.95 -12.43
C THR A 15 15.95 7.97 -11.31
N ARG A 16 16.08 8.40 -10.05
CA ARG A 16 15.67 7.59 -8.90
C ARG A 16 14.20 7.21 -9.00
N GLN A 17 13.32 8.16 -9.31
CA GLN A 17 11.88 7.89 -9.41
C GLN A 17 11.55 6.87 -10.51
N ARG A 18 12.10 7.02 -11.72
CA ARG A 18 11.92 6.03 -12.81
C ARG A 18 12.35 4.62 -12.41
N LEU A 19 13.44 4.50 -11.64
CA LEU A 19 13.89 3.20 -11.12
C LEU A 19 12.88 2.58 -10.14
N LEU A 20 12.27 3.37 -9.26
CA LEU A 20 11.26 2.90 -8.31
C LEU A 20 9.98 2.46 -9.03
N GLU A 21 9.48 3.28 -9.96
CA GLU A 21 8.30 2.98 -10.78
C GLU A 21 8.53 1.70 -11.61
N ALA A 22 9.67 1.58 -12.29
CA ALA A 22 10.02 0.39 -13.03
C ALA A 22 10.18 -0.85 -12.13
N THR A 23 10.62 -0.69 -10.89
CA THR A 23 10.70 -1.80 -9.92
C THR A 23 9.31 -2.31 -9.55
N ILE A 24 8.38 -1.39 -9.29
CA ILE A 24 6.98 -1.70 -8.99
C ILE A 24 6.36 -2.47 -10.16
N ASP A 25 6.52 -1.98 -11.38
CA ASP A 25 5.99 -2.64 -12.58
C ASP A 25 6.59 -4.04 -12.77
N CYS A 26 7.89 -4.19 -12.54
CA CYS A 26 8.54 -5.50 -12.60
C CYS A 26 7.96 -6.47 -11.58
N LEU A 27 7.78 -6.04 -10.33
CA LEU A 27 7.19 -6.88 -9.27
C LEU A 27 5.74 -7.25 -9.59
N ALA A 28 4.95 -6.31 -10.10
CA ALA A 28 3.55 -6.53 -10.44
C ALA A 28 3.36 -7.46 -11.65
N GLN A 29 4.19 -7.32 -12.70
CA GLN A 29 3.99 -8.04 -13.97
C GLN A 29 4.79 -9.34 -14.07
N MET A 30 6.00 -9.36 -13.51
CA MET A 30 6.96 -10.45 -13.71
C MET A 30 7.30 -11.19 -12.42
N GLY A 31 6.85 -10.65 -11.28
CA GLY A 31 7.05 -11.22 -9.95
C GLY A 31 8.44 -11.00 -9.36
N TRP A 32 8.61 -11.43 -8.11
CA TRP A 32 9.83 -11.26 -7.32
C TRP A 32 11.10 -11.58 -8.10
N ALA A 33 11.24 -12.81 -8.60
CA ALA A 33 12.48 -13.31 -9.19
C ALA A 33 12.97 -12.49 -10.40
N ALA A 34 12.05 -11.91 -11.18
CA ALA A 34 12.37 -11.15 -12.39
C ALA A 34 12.78 -9.69 -12.11
N ALA A 35 12.47 -9.16 -10.91
CA ALA A 35 12.80 -7.80 -10.50
C ALA A 35 14.29 -7.65 -10.11
N THR A 36 15.20 -7.82 -11.08
CA THR A 36 16.64 -7.61 -10.91
C THR A 36 17.01 -6.15 -11.19
N VAL A 37 18.12 -5.66 -10.61
CA VAL A 37 18.62 -4.29 -10.89
C VAL A 37 18.85 -4.06 -12.38
N ALA A 38 19.28 -5.08 -13.13
CA ALA A 38 19.50 -4.99 -14.57
C ALA A 38 18.18 -4.85 -15.35
N ALA A 39 17.19 -5.71 -15.05
CA ALA A 39 15.87 -5.66 -15.70
C ALA A 39 15.13 -4.34 -15.39
N VAL A 40 15.25 -3.86 -14.15
CA VAL A 40 14.70 -2.56 -13.76
C VAL A 40 15.42 -1.42 -14.48
N ALA A 41 16.75 -1.45 -14.57
CA ALA A 41 17.51 -0.40 -15.26
C ALA A 41 17.11 -0.28 -16.74
N GLU A 42 16.97 -1.43 -17.41
CA GLU A 42 16.50 -1.51 -18.80
C GLU A 42 15.09 -0.90 -18.94
N ARG A 43 14.15 -1.34 -18.10
CA ARG A 43 12.77 -0.85 -18.13
C ARG A 43 12.64 0.64 -17.80
N ALA A 44 13.47 1.13 -16.87
CA ALA A 44 13.53 2.55 -16.51
C ALA A 44 14.21 3.41 -17.58
N GLY A 45 14.85 2.82 -18.60
CA GLY A 45 15.63 3.54 -19.60
C GLY A 45 16.86 4.23 -18.98
N VAL A 46 17.57 3.53 -18.08
CA VAL A 46 18.78 4.03 -17.42
C VAL A 46 19.92 3.03 -17.55
N SER A 47 21.16 3.52 -17.48
CA SER A 47 22.32 2.62 -17.51
C SER A 47 22.40 1.80 -16.22
N ARG A 48 22.93 0.56 -16.32
CA ARG A 48 23.19 -0.30 -15.16
C ARG A 48 24.06 0.38 -14.11
N GLY A 49 25.08 1.13 -14.54
CA GLY A 49 25.96 1.87 -13.63
C GLY A 49 25.24 3.00 -12.88
N ALA A 50 24.31 3.71 -13.55
CA ALA A 50 23.47 4.71 -12.89
C ALA A 50 22.51 4.05 -11.88
N ALA A 51 21.91 2.92 -12.24
CA ALA A 51 21.03 2.17 -11.34
C ALA A 51 21.78 1.70 -10.08
N GLN A 52 22.98 1.11 -10.26
CA GLN A 52 23.84 0.67 -9.15
C GLN A 52 24.36 1.82 -8.28
N HIS A 53 24.56 3.01 -8.86
CA HIS A 53 24.89 4.19 -8.09
C HIS A 53 23.75 4.63 -7.15
N HIS A 54 22.50 4.51 -7.59
CA HIS A 54 21.33 4.82 -6.77
C HIS A 54 20.99 3.70 -5.77
N PHE A 55 21.10 2.45 -6.20
CA PHE A 55 20.72 1.27 -5.44
C PHE A 55 21.80 0.19 -5.61
N PRO A 56 22.75 0.10 -4.66
CA PRO A 56 23.86 -0.84 -4.73
C PRO A 56 23.41 -2.30 -4.79
N THR A 57 22.31 -2.64 -4.10
CA THR A 57 21.74 -3.98 -4.06
C THR A 57 20.30 -4.02 -4.57
N ARG A 58 19.85 -5.22 -4.93
CA ARG A 58 18.45 -5.47 -5.31
C ARG A 58 17.51 -5.20 -4.13
N GLU A 59 17.94 -5.54 -2.93
CA GLU A 59 17.20 -5.35 -1.69
C GLU A 59 17.04 -3.85 -1.37
N ASP A 60 18.06 -3.02 -1.65
CA ASP A 60 17.95 -1.56 -1.52
C ASP A 60 16.89 -1.00 -2.48
N LEU A 61 16.93 -1.45 -3.73
CA LEU A 61 15.99 -1.03 -4.78
C LEU A 61 14.56 -1.41 -4.42
N ILE A 62 14.33 -2.66 -4.02
CA ILE A 62 13.01 -3.19 -3.68
C ILE A 62 12.46 -2.49 -2.43
N THR A 63 13.26 -2.35 -1.38
CA THR A 63 12.82 -1.69 -0.13
C THR A 63 12.41 -0.24 -0.43
N ALA A 64 13.25 0.50 -1.16
CA ALA A 64 12.95 1.86 -1.54
C ALA A 64 11.72 1.98 -2.46
N ALA A 65 11.49 1.00 -3.35
CA ALA A 65 10.33 0.97 -4.23
C ALA A 65 9.04 0.77 -3.43
N LEU A 66 9.05 -0.13 -2.44
CA LEU A 66 7.91 -0.34 -1.55
C LEU A 66 7.65 0.89 -0.67
N GLU A 67 8.69 1.54 -0.15
CA GLU A 67 8.53 2.79 0.60
C GLU A 67 7.88 3.90 -0.24
N TYR A 68 8.43 4.15 -1.44
CA TYR A 68 7.90 5.13 -2.39
C TYR A 68 6.43 4.85 -2.73
N MET A 69 6.12 3.58 -2.97
CA MET A 69 4.78 3.10 -3.25
C MET A 69 3.82 3.30 -2.10
N PHE A 70 4.21 2.94 -0.87
CA PHE A 70 3.37 3.13 0.29
C PHE A 70 3.10 4.62 0.52
N GLU A 71 4.09 5.48 0.37
CA GLU A 71 3.92 6.92 0.53
C GLU A 71 2.92 7.49 -0.49
N ALA A 72 3.10 7.18 -1.77
CA ALA A 72 2.16 7.61 -2.81
C ALA A 72 0.73 7.09 -2.57
N ARG A 73 0.58 5.86 -2.06
CA ARG A 73 -0.73 5.28 -1.73
C ARG A 73 -1.37 5.87 -0.49
N MET A 74 -0.59 6.20 0.53
CA MET A 74 -1.11 6.82 1.74
C MET A 74 -1.64 8.22 1.45
N ASP A 75 -0.97 8.99 0.59
CA ASP A 75 -1.45 10.31 0.18
C ASP A 75 -2.81 10.21 -0.54
N GLN A 76 -2.95 9.26 -1.47
CA GLN A 76 -4.21 9.03 -2.18
C GLN A 76 -5.31 8.54 -1.24
N ALA A 77 -5.04 7.51 -0.45
CA ALA A 77 -6.04 6.95 0.47
C ALA A 77 -6.49 7.97 1.53
N LYS A 78 -5.63 8.92 1.91
CA LYS A 78 -5.99 10.02 2.81
C LYS A 78 -6.93 11.01 2.13
N ALA A 79 -6.65 11.37 0.88
CA ALA A 79 -7.53 12.23 0.11
C ALA A 79 -8.91 11.59 -0.07
N ASP A 80 -8.96 10.30 -0.40
CA ASP A 80 -10.21 9.55 -0.59
C ASP A 80 -11.00 9.43 0.72
N ALA A 81 -10.33 9.13 1.84
CA ALA A 81 -10.95 9.07 3.17
C ALA A 81 -11.59 10.40 3.59
N LEU A 82 -10.90 11.52 3.34
CA LEU A 82 -11.44 12.86 3.60
C LEU A 82 -12.66 13.16 2.72
N ALA A 83 -12.59 12.85 1.42
CA ALA A 83 -13.72 13.05 0.51
C ALA A 83 -14.95 12.23 0.93
N ILE A 84 -14.75 10.97 1.37
CA ILE A 84 -15.84 10.12 1.90
C ILE A 84 -16.44 10.73 3.17
N ALA A 85 -15.60 11.22 4.07
CA ALA A 85 -16.04 11.81 5.34
C ALA A 85 -16.88 13.09 5.16
N GLU A 86 -16.75 13.78 4.03
CA GLU A 86 -17.52 14.99 3.70
C GLU A 86 -18.92 14.71 3.15
N VAL A 87 -19.13 13.56 2.49
CA VAL A 87 -20.36 13.30 1.70
C VAL A 87 -21.24 12.18 2.23
N ALA A 88 -20.71 11.32 3.10
CA ALA A 88 -21.43 10.16 3.61
C ALA A 88 -21.57 10.19 5.13
N GLU A 89 -22.72 9.71 5.62
CA GLU A 89 -23.05 9.60 7.05
C GLU A 89 -23.52 8.18 7.41
N GLY A 90 -23.52 7.89 8.72
CA GLY A 90 -24.05 6.63 9.26
C GLY A 90 -23.43 5.37 8.63
N VAL A 91 -24.28 4.40 8.31
CA VAL A 91 -23.85 3.13 7.69
C VAL A 91 -23.21 3.33 6.31
N ALA A 92 -23.67 4.33 5.54
CA ALA A 92 -23.12 4.61 4.21
C ALA A 92 -21.67 5.11 4.29
N ARG A 93 -21.35 5.93 5.29
CA ARG A 93 -19.95 6.32 5.58
C ARG A 93 -19.11 5.10 5.92
N THR A 94 -19.63 4.22 6.78
CA THR A 94 -18.92 3.00 7.19
C THR A 94 -18.62 2.12 5.98
N GLU A 95 -19.61 1.90 5.11
CA GLU A 95 -19.45 1.10 3.89
C GLU A 95 -18.46 1.70 2.91
N ALA A 96 -18.49 3.02 2.70
CA ALA A 96 -17.53 3.71 1.85
C ALA A 96 -16.09 3.57 2.36
N VAL A 97 -15.88 3.73 3.68
CA VAL A 97 -14.55 3.56 4.29
C VAL A 97 -14.08 2.12 4.19
N VAL A 98 -14.91 1.14 4.54
CA VAL A 98 -14.55 -0.29 4.44
C VAL A 98 -14.24 -0.67 2.99
N SER A 99 -15.03 -0.18 2.03
CA SER A 99 -14.80 -0.42 0.60
C SER A 99 -13.46 0.14 0.14
N GLY A 100 -13.15 1.41 0.49
CA GLY A 100 -11.86 2.03 0.14
C GLY A 100 -10.66 1.32 0.77
N LEU A 101 -10.80 0.86 2.03
CA LEU A 101 -9.79 0.01 2.66
C LEU A 101 -9.59 -1.28 1.88
N VAL A 102 -10.66 -2.03 1.59
CA VAL A 102 -10.56 -3.29 0.83
C VAL A 102 -9.98 -3.09 -0.56
N GLU A 103 -10.39 -2.04 -1.28
CA GLU A 103 -9.85 -1.70 -2.59
C GLU A 103 -8.34 -1.47 -2.56
N SER A 104 -7.84 -0.80 -1.51
CA SER A 104 -6.40 -0.58 -1.32
C SER A 104 -5.62 -1.90 -1.20
N TYR A 105 -6.21 -2.91 -0.56
CA TYR A 105 -5.65 -4.25 -0.37
C TYR A 105 -5.86 -5.17 -1.59
N THR A 106 -6.81 -4.90 -2.49
CA THR A 106 -6.99 -5.68 -3.72
C THR A 106 -6.27 -5.09 -4.94
N ALA A 107 -5.69 -3.89 -4.80
CA ALA A 107 -4.99 -3.26 -5.89
C ALA A 107 -3.74 -4.05 -6.35
N PRO A 108 -3.34 -3.98 -7.64
CA PRO A 108 -2.16 -4.69 -8.16
C PRO A 108 -0.89 -4.46 -7.33
N ILE A 109 -0.80 -3.27 -6.74
CA ILE A 109 0.33 -2.86 -5.94
C ILE A 109 0.47 -3.64 -4.63
N PHE A 110 -0.66 -3.96 -3.98
CA PHE A 110 -0.66 -4.75 -2.76
C PHE A 110 -0.25 -6.19 -3.08
N LYS A 111 -0.68 -6.72 -4.24
CA LYS A 111 -0.26 -8.04 -4.72
C LYS A 111 1.26 -8.10 -4.94
N ALA A 112 1.88 -7.03 -5.44
CA ALA A 112 3.34 -6.93 -5.53
C ALA A 112 4.01 -6.91 -4.14
N ALA A 113 3.50 -6.13 -3.20
CA ALA A 113 4.02 -6.08 -1.83
C ALA A 113 3.89 -7.44 -1.10
N LEU A 114 2.79 -8.15 -1.32
CA LEU A 114 2.55 -9.49 -0.75
C LEU A 114 3.61 -10.50 -1.17
N GLN A 115 4.09 -10.43 -2.42
CA GLN A 115 5.21 -11.26 -2.85
C GLN A 115 6.46 -10.95 -2.03
N VAL A 116 6.76 -9.67 -1.78
CA VAL A 116 7.91 -9.28 -0.98
C VAL A 116 7.79 -9.75 0.46
N TRP A 117 6.62 -9.60 1.10
CA TRP A 117 6.39 -10.11 2.45
C TRP A 117 6.55 -11.63 2.53
N THR A 118 6.06 -12.36 1.54
CA THR A 118 6.19 -13.82 1.48
C THR A 118 7.65 -14.24 1.40
N HIS A 119 8.47 -13.54 0.61
CA HIS A 119 9.91 -13.82 0.53
C HIS A 119 10.65 -13.38 1.81
N ALA A 120 10.32 -12.21 2.35
CA ALA A 120 10.88 -11.72 3.61
C ALA A 120 10.56 -12.65 4.79
N ALA A 121 9.42 -13.35 4.75
CA ALA A 121 9.07 -14.35 5.75
C ALA A 121 10.03 -15.55 5.74
N ALA A 122 10.80 -15.80 4.68
CA ALA A 122 11.79 -16.88 4.61
C ALA A 122 13.26 -16.38 4.64
N ASP A 123 13.50 -15.07 4.58
CA ASP A 123 14.83 -14.46 4.51
C ASP A 123 15.04 -13.51 5.72
N PRO A 124 15.91 -13.85 6.69
CA PRO A 124 16.15 -13.01 7.87
C PRO A 124 16.64 -11.60 7.55
N VAL A 125 17.52 -11.45 6.55
CA VAL A 125 18.10 -10.15 6.18
C VAL A 125 17.02 -9.27 5.58
N LEU A 126 16.22 -9.81 4.66
CA LEU A 126 15.11 -9.06 4.09
C LEU A 126 14.01 -8.78 5.13
N ARG A 127 13.74 -9.72 6.04
CA ARG A 127 12.78 -9.53 7.13
C ARG A 127 13.11 -8.32 7.98
N GLU A 128 14.38 -8.16 8.39
CA GLU A 128 14.83 -7.02 9.20
C GLU A 128 14.58 -5.67 8.51
N ARG A 129 14.63 -5.62 7.18
CA ARG A 129 14.37 -4.42 6.39
C ARG A 129 12.88 -4.13 6.22
N ILE A 130 12.08 -5.19 6.04
CA ILE A 130 10.66 -5.06 5.66
C ILE A 130 9.74 -4.92 6.87
N VAL A 131 10.03 -5.54 8.02
CA VAL A 131 9.19 -5.47 9.22
C VAL A 131 8.95 -4.03 9.70
N PRO A 132 9.96 -3.14 9.79
CA PRO A 132 9.72 -1.75 10.21
C PRO A 132 8.79 -0.99 9.26
N MET A 133 8.90 -1.25 7.96
CA MET A 133 8.07 -0.64 6.93
C MET A 133 6.63 -1.16 6.99
N GLU A 134 6.42 -2.47 7.13
CA GLU A 134 5.10 -3.09 7.29
C GLU A 134 4.39 -2.57 8.55
N ALA A 135 5.11 -2.49 9.67
CA ALA A 135 4.58 -1.93 10.91
C ALA A 135 4.23 -0.44 10.77
N ARG A 136 5.04 0.34 10.04
CA ARG A 136 4.73 1.76 9.73
C ARG A 136 3.44 1.85 8.90
N PHE A 137 3.32 1.04 7.85
CA PHE A 137 2.13 1.01 7.01
C PHE A 137 0.88 0.66 7.82
N GLY A 138 0.91 -0.41 8.60
CA GLY A 138 -0.21 -0.82 9.46
C GLY A 138 -0.66 0.28 10.42
N ARG A 139 0.28 0.99 11.07
CA ARG A 139 -0.04 2.13 11.95
C ARG A 139 -0.71 3.29 11.22
N ILE A 140 -0.28 3.59 10.00
CA ILE A 140 -0.85 4.68 9.19
C ILE A 140 -2.25 4.29 8.71
N SER A 141 -2.42 3.09 8.14
CA SER A 141 -3.73 2.59 7.69
C SER A 141 -4.75 2.56 8.83
N HIS A 142 -4.34 2.12 10.02
CA HIS A 142 -5.19 2.13 11.21
C HIS A 142 -5.64 3.53 11.60
N ARG A 143 -4.70 4.48 11.70
CA ARG A 143 -5.03 5.87 12.04
C ARG A 143 -5.99 6.49 11.03
N MET A 144 -5.76 6.25 9.74
CA MET A 144 -6.63 6.74 8.68
C MET A 144 -8.03 6.13 8.76
N ALA A 145 -8.12 4.83 9.05
CA ALA A 145 -9.42 4.17 9.24
C ALA A 145 -10.18 4.73 10.45
N VAL A 146 -9.49 4.94 11.58
CA VAL A 146 -10.06 5.60 12.78
C VAL A 146 -10.62 6.98 12.43
N GLU A 147 -9.81 7.82 11.78
CA GLU A 147 -10.20 9.18 11.39
C GLU A 147 -11.38 9.19 10.41
N ALA A 148 -11.32 8.31 9.39
CA ALA A 148 -12.37 8.19 8.39
C ALA A 148 -13.69 7.67 8.99
N LEU A 149 -13.64 6.71 9.92
CA LEU A 149 -14.82 6.21 10.62
C LEU A 149 -15.34 7.18 11.68
N GLY A 150 -14.51 8.13 12.14
CA GLY A 150 -14.89 9.10 13.18
C GLY A 150 -15.07 8.46 14.55
N VAL A 151 -14.25 7.45 14.88
CA VAL A 151 -14.35 6.69 16.14
C VAL A 151 -13.28 7.12 17.15
N ASP A 152 -13.57 6.94 18.44
CA ASP A 152 -12.59 7.13 19.52
C ASP A 152 -11.72 5.88 19.65
N ASP A 153 -10.44 6.00 19.29
CA ASP A 153 -9.48 4.89 19.33
C ASP A 153 -8.99 4.57 20.76
N SER A 154 -9.31 5.40 21.76
CA SER A 154 -9.01 5.07 23.16
C SER A 154 -9.93 4.00 23.73
N ASP A 155 -11.09 3.79 23.11
CA ASP A 155 -12.02 2.71 23.42
C ASP A 155 -11.48 1.37 22.86
N PRO A 156 -11.15 0.39 23.72
CA PRO A 156 -10.52 -0.83 23.29
C PRO A 156 -11.31 -1.62 22.25
N VAL A 157 -12.65 -1.64 22.27
CA VAL A 157 -13.36 -2.41 21.24
C VAL A 157 -13.45 -1.65 19.93
N ALA A 158 -13.50 -0.31 19.94
CA ALA A 158 -13.41 0.46 18.69
C ALA A 158 -12.05 0.20 18.02
N HIS A 159 -10.96 0.27 18.79
CA HIS A 159 -9.61 -0.08 18.34
C HIS A 159 -9.56 -1.46 17.68
N HIS A 160 -10.03 -2.51 18.39
CA HIS A 160 -9.99 -3.88 17.87
C HIS A 160 -10.89 -4.08 16.64
N LEU A 161 -12.03 -3.40 16.55
CA LEU A 161 -12.92 -3.48 15.38
C LEU A 161 -12.29 -2.84 14.14
N VAL A 162 -11.56 -1.74 14.31
CA VAL A 162 -10.79 -1.14 13.22
C VAL A 162 -9.65 -2.07 12.78
N GLN A 163 -8.89 -2.65 13.72
CA GLN A 163 -7.85 -3.63 13.40
C GLN A 163 -8.43 -4.86 12.68
N ALA A 164 -9.53 -5.42 13.18
CA ALA A 164 -10.20 -6.56 12.55
C ALA A 164 -10.67 -6.24 11.12
N THR A 165 -11.07 -4.99 10.86
CA THR A 165 -11.44 -4.53 9.52
C THR A 165 -10.24 -4.50 8.58
N LEU A 166 -9.06 -4.06 9.05
CA LEU A 166 -7.83 -4.10 8.26
C LEU A 166 -7.36 -5.53 8.00
N ASP A 167 -7.45 -6.41 9.00
CA ASP A 167 -7.09 -7.82 8.85
C ASP A 167 -8.03 -8.54 7.87
N LEU A 168 -9.34 -8.26 7.93
CA LEU A 168 -10.31 -8.72 6.95
C LEU A 168 -9.95 -8.22 5.54
N ALA A 169 -9.67 -6.93 5.39
CA ALA A 169 -9.31 -6.34 4.11
C ALA A 169 -8.03 -6.98 3.54
N ARG A 170 -7.02 -7.23 4.37
CA ARG A 170 -5.81 -7.95 4.00
C ARG A 170 -6.11 -9.38 3.54
N GLY A 171 -6.97 -10.09 4.27
CA GLY A 171 -7.40 -11.45 3.91
C GLY A 171 -8.16 -11.51 2.58
N LEU A 172 -9.03 -10.54 2.31
CA LEU A 172 -9.71 -10.40 1.03
C LEU A 172 -8.73 -10.06 -0.11
N GLY A 173 -7.75 -9.19 0.15
CA GLY A 173 -6.67 -8.88 -0.78
C GLY A 173 -5.85 -10.11 -1.17
N LEU A 174 -5.57 -11.00 -0.20
CA LEU A 174 -4.92 -12.29 -0.46
C LEU A 174 -5.80 -13.24 -1.29
N ALA A 175 -7.11 -13.32 -1.01
CA ALA A 175 -8.03 -14.18 -1.73
C ALA A 175 -8.15 -13.78 -3.23
N ASP A 176 -8.10 -12.48 -3.53
CA ASP A 176 -8.17 -11.90 -4.88
C ASP A 176 -6.90 -12.14 -5.73
N VAL A 177 -5.85 -12.77 -5.18
CA VAL A 177 -4.59 -13.01 -5.91
C VAL A 177 -4.74 -14.05 -7.02
N LEU A 178 -5.55 -15.09 -6.80
CA LEU A 178 -5.62 -16.25 -7.71
C LEU A 178 -6.87 -16.26 -8.60
N THR A 179 -7.98 -15.71 -8.11
CA THR A 179 -9.27 -15.72 -8.78
C THR A 179 -9.96 -14.39 -8.55
N ASP A 180 -10.68 -13.89 -9.55
CA ASP A 180 -11.57 -12.74 -9.37
C ASP A 180 -12.72 -13.13 -8.41
N ASP A 181 -12.67 -12.58 -7.20
CA ASP A 181 -13.71 -12.78 -6.18
C ASP A 181 -14.54 -11.51 -5.94
N SER A 182 -14.51 -10.55 -6.87
CA SER A 182 -15.12 -9.21 -6.73
C SER A 182 -16.59 -9.23 -6.31
N LEU A 183 -17.40 -10.11 -6.88
CA LEU A 183 -18.82 -10.26 -6.52
C LEU A 183 -18.99 -10.66 -5.04
N ARG A 184 -18.35 -11.77 -4.63
CA ARG A 184 -18.37 -12.27 -3.26
C ARG A 184 -17.80 -11.24 -2.28
N ARG A 185 -16.72 -10.59 -2.66
CA ARG A 185 -16.04 -9.58 -1.86
C ARG A 185 -16.95 -8.38 -1.59
N LYS A 186 -17.70 -7.92 -2.60
CA LYS A 186 -18.68 -6.83 -2.45
C LYS A 186 -19.77 -7.19 -1.43
N GLU A 187 -20.28 -8.42 -1.47
CA GLU A 187 -21.28 -8.89 -0.50
C GLU A 187 -20.71 -8.94 0.93
N ILE A 188 -19.48 -9.43 1.09
CA ILE A 188 -18.77 -9.46 2.39
C ILE A 188 -18.58 -8.04 2.92
N VAL A 189 -18.14 -7.10 2.07
CA VAL A 189 -17.94 -5.69 2.45
C VAL A 189 -19.23 -5.06 2.93
N ALA A 190 -20.34 -5.22 2.20
CA ALA A 190 -21.63 -4.67 2.59
C ALA A 190 -22.10 -5.23 3.95
N GLN A 191 -22.05 -6.55 4.13
CA GLN A 191 -22.46 -7.20 5.37
C GLN A 191 -21.58 -6.83 6.56
N TRP A 192 -20.25 -6.79 6.36
CA TRP A 192 -19.31 -6.39 7.39
C TRP A 192 -19.52 -4.93 7.79
N SER A 193 -19.76 -4.04 6.82
CA SER A 193 -19.98 -2.61 7.08
C SER A 193 -21.21 -2.36 7.95
N ALA A 194 -22.32 -3.06 7.68
CA ALA A 194 -23.51 -2.99 8.53
C ALA A 194 -23.25 -3.50 9.96
N THR A 195 -22.47 -4.58 10.09
CA THR A 195 -22.08 -5.17 11.38
C THR A 195 -21.18 -4.22 12.17
N LEU A 196 -20.16 -3.68 11.52
CA LEU A 196 -19.21 -2.73 12.08
C LEU A 196 -19.93 -1.45 12.53
N HIS A 197 -20.78 -0.87 11.68
CA HIS A 197 -21.54 0.33 12.01
C HIS A 197 -22.42 0.14 13.25
N SER A 198 -23.12 -0.99 13.32
CA SER A 198 -23.97 -1.33 14.46
C SER A 198 -23.14 -1.48 15.74
N ALA A 199 -22.00 -2.17 15.68
CA ALA A 199 -21.12 -2.40 16.83
C ALA A 199 -20.44 -1.12 17.37
N LEU A 200 -20.13 -0.17 16.48
CA LEU A 200 -19.55 1.13 16.82
C LEU A 200 -20.58 2.13 17.35
N SER A 201 -21.86 1.94 17.03
CA SER A 201 -22.95 2.84 17.44
C SER A 201 -23.53 2.50 18.83
N ILE A 202 -23.10 1.41 19.45
CA ILE A 202 -23.49 1.04 20.82
C ILE A 202 -22.80 2.00 21.79
N PRO A 203 -23.55 2.78 22.61
CA PRO A 203 -22.97 3.66 23.62
C PRO A 203 -22.11 2.85 24.61
N ARG A 204 -20.95 3.39 25.01
CA ARG A 204 -20.06 2.77 25.98
C ARG A 204 -19.75 3.70 27.14
#